data_AF-A0ABD5SEB3-F1
#
_entry.id   AF-A0ABD5SEB3-F1
#
_cell.length_a   1.000
_cell.length_b   1.000
_cell.length_c   1.000
_cell.angle_alpha   90.00
_cell.angle_beta   90.00
_cell.angle_gamma   90.00
#
_symmetry.space_group_name_H-M   'P 1'
#
loop_
_entity.id
_entity.type
_entity.pdbx_description
1 polymer ?
#
loop_
_entity_poly.entity_id
_entity_poly.type
_entity_poly.pdbx_seq_one_letter_code
_entity_poly.pdbx_strand_id
1 'polypeptide(L)'
;MTTSSIRTLVARMFGLAFLAVALSACSTVSKDWQLQKQQGALKYYTRMGPTDSLPEFRATVDVDAPVDKVMNFIMDFSRHAEWVHGCELSRILAMDDFSTAYIYQVTKLPVVSGRDMIMLAEIVRDEQTKQVAINLSAEPSYCDNN
;
A
#
# COMPACT_ATOMS: atom_id res chain seq x y z
N MET A 1 -50.13 23.90 38.79
CA MET A 1 -48.77 23.44 38.43
C MET A 1 -48.92 22.07 37.78
N THR A 2 -48.72 21.87 36.47
CA THR A 2 -48.43 20.50 35.94
C THR A 2 -48.17 20.34 34.44
N THR A 3 -48.56 21.23 33.52
CA THR A 3 -48.44 20.90 32.07
C THR A 3 -47.26 21.54 31.34
N SER A 4 -46.84 22.76 31.73
CA SER A 4 -45.72 23.48 31.08
C SER A 4 -44.37 22.83 31.38
N SER A 5 -44.11 22.46 32.64
CA SER A 5 -42.84 21.86 33.06
C SER A 5 -42.57 20.49 32.45
N ILE A 6 -43.61 19.70 32.15
CA ILE A 6 -43.49 18.38 31.53
C ILE A 6 -43.11 18.49 30.04
N ARG A 7 -43.67 19.47 29.30
CA ARG A 7 -43.30 19.70 27.88
C ARG A 7 -41.85 20.14 27.73
N THR A 8 -41.36 20.98 28.64
CA THR A 8 -39.95 21.43 28.65
C THR A 8 -38.98 20.30 29.04
N LEU A 9 -39.39 19.40 29.94
CA LEU A 9 -38.59 18.24 30.35
C LEU A 9 -38.48 17.20 29.21
N VAL A 10 -39.58 16.94 28.49
CA VAL A 10 -39.60 16.02 27.34
C VAL A 10 -38.80 16.59 26.16
N ALA A 11 -38.89 17.89 25.89
CA ALA A 11 -38.08 18.55 24.86
C ALA A 11 -36.57 18.50 25.19
N ARG A 12 -36.18 18.61 26.47
CA ARG A 12 -34.79 18.46 26.93
C ARG A 12 -34.30 17.01 26.83
N MET A 13 -35.13 16.02 27.17
CA MET A 13 -34.79 14.60 26.96
C MET A 13 -34.59 14.26 25.49
N PHE A 14 -35.45 14.78 24.59
CA PHE A 14 -35.27 14.61 23.14
C PHE A 14 -33.99 15.30 22.63
N GLY A 15 -33.68 16.50 23.13
CA GLY A 15 -32.44 17.21 22.78
C GLY A 15 -31.16 16.51 23.27
N LEU A 16 -31.17 15.96 24.49
CA LEU A 16 -30.07 15.16 25.04
C LEU A 16 -29.89 13.82 24.32
N ALA A 17 -30.99 13.16 23.93
CA ALA A 17 -30.94 11.94 23.13
C ALA A 17 -30.38 12.20 21.71
N PHE A 18 -30.71 13.34 21.10
CA PHE A 18 -30.18 13.75 19.80
C PHE A 18 -28.67 14.07 19.85
N LEU A 19 -28.20 14.67 20.95
CA LEU A 19 -26.78 14.97 21.17
C LEU A 19 -25.94 13.70 21.46
N ALA A 20 -26.51 12.71 22.15
CA ALA A 20 -25.84 11.44 22.44
C ALA A 20 -25.68 10.56 21.18
N VAL A 21 -26.63 10.60 20.24
CA VAL A 21 -26.53 9.92 18.95
C VAL A 21 -25.47 10.55 18.05
N ALA A 22 -25.33 11.88 18.08
CA ALA A 22 -24.31 12.59 17.30
C ALA A 22 -22.87 12.29 17.76
N LEU A 23 -22.64 12.00 19.05
CA LEU A 23 -21.32 11.64 19.58
C LEU A 23 -20.89 10.21 19.25
N SER A 24 -21.81 9.31 18.89
CA SER A 24 -21.49 7.91 18.56
C SER A 24 -21.10 7.69 17.08
N ALA A 25 -21.12 8.74 16.25
CA ALA A 25 -20.63 8.68 14.87
C ALA A 25 -19.09 8.82 14.78
N CYS A 26 -18.36 8.27 15.75
CA CYS A 26 -16.92 8.13 15.64
C CYS A 26 -16.64 7.04 14.61
N SER A 27 -16.35 7.45 13.37
CA SER A 27 -15.95 6.56 12.29
C SER A 27 -14.76 5.72 12.77
N THR A 28 -14.99 4.43 13.05
CA THR A 28 -13.89 3.51 13.30
C THR A 28 -13.13 3.35 12.00
N VAL A 29 -11.93 3.91 11.93
CA VAL A 29 -11.04 3.63 10.81
C VAL A 29 -10.70 2.14 10.88
N SER A 30 -11.25 1.37 9.95
CA SER A 30 -11.10 -0.09 9.94
C SER A 30 -9.64 -0.48 9.74
N LYS A 31 -9.16 -1.43 10.55
CA LYS A 31 -7.87 -2.09 10.36
C LYS A 31 -7.92 -3.17 9.26
N ASP A 32 -9.11 -3.47 8.76
CA ASP A 32 -9.31 -4.44 7.69
C ASP A 32 -9.06 -3.80 6.32
N TRP A 33 -8.73 -4.65 5.34
CA TRP A 33 -8.59 -4.22 3.95
C TRP A 33 -9.91 -3.69 3.39
N GLN A 34 -9.91 -2.42 2.97
CA GLN A 34 -11.06 -1.76 2.35
C GLN A 34 -10.81 -1.57 0.86
N LEU A 35 -11.77 -1.97 0.02
CA LEU A 35 -11.70 -1.73 -1.43
C LEU A 35 -11.89 -0.22 -1.69
N GLN A 36 -10.88 0.41 -2.29
CA GLN A 36 -10.90 1.83 -2.60
C GLN A 36 -11.24 2.10 -4.08
N LYS A 37 -10.74 1.24 -4.99
CA LYS A 37 -10.98 1.39 -6.43
C LYS A 37 -10.99 0.03 -7.12
N GLN A 38 -11.81 -0.09 -8.15
CA GLN A 38 -11.78 -1.21 -9.10
C GLN A 38 -11.81 -0.67 -10.53
N GLN A 39 -10.90 -1.16 -11.38
CA GLN A 39 -10.83 -0.81 -12.80
C GLN A 39 -10.54 -2.08 -13.61
N GLY A 40 -11.58 -2.60 -14.28
CA GLY A 40 -11.51 -3.92 -14.92
C GLY A 40 -11.21 -5.01 -13.89
N ALA A 41 -10.17 -5.81 -14.14
CA ALA A 41 -9.68 -6.85 -13.23
C ALA A 41 -8.82 -6.31 -12.07
N LEU A 42 -8.34 -5.06 -12.15
CA LEU A 42 -7.52 -4.45 -11.11
C LEU A 42 -8.39 -4.00 -9.93
N LYS A 43 -8.05 -4.47 -8.73
CA LYS A 43 -8.67 -4.05 -7.46
C LYS A 43 -7.59 -3.43 -6.56
N TYR A 44 -7.88 -2.26 -6.01
CA TYR A 44 -7.00 -1.52 -5.13
C TYR A 44 -7.64 -1.38 -3.76
N TYR A 45 -6.93 -1.86 -2.74
CA TYR A 45 -7.35 -1.87 -1.35
C TYR A 45 -6.40 -1.03 -0.51
N THR A 46 -6.91 -0.46 0.59
CA THR A 46 -6.09 0.15 1.63
C THR A 46 -6.51 -0.32 3.01
N ARG A 47 -5.60 -0.21 3.96
CA ARG A 47 -5.89 -0.33 5.39
C ARG A 47 -5.00 0.64 6.16
N MET A 48 -5.33 0.90 7.42
CA MET A 48 -4.38 1.59 8.30
C MET A 48 -3.15 0.71 8.51
N GLY A 49 -1.98 1.29 8.26
CA GLY A 49 -0.71 0.65 8.54
C GLY A 49 -0.45 0.54 10.06
N PRO A 50 0.57 -0.23 10.45
CA PRO A 50 1.01 -0.33 11.85
C PRO A 50 1.56 1.00 12.38
N THR A 51 2.06 1.85 11.48
CA THR A 51 2.40 3.24 11.77
C THR A 51 1.25 4.14 11.31
N ASP A 52 0.64 4.91 12.21
CA ASP A 52 -0.50 5.79 11.91
C ASP A 52 -0.21 6.91 10.89
N SER A 53 1.02 7.00 10.37
CA SER A 53 1.48 8.03 9.44
C SER A 53 1.20 7.73 7.97
N LEU A 54 1.05 6.44 7.59
CA LEU A 54 0.84 6.07 6.18
C LEU A 54 -0.07 4.84 6.05
N PRO A 55 -1.15 4.90 5.24
CA PRO A 55 -1.95 3.72 4.96
C PRO A 55 -1.15 2.71 4.13
N GLU A 56 -1.35 1.43 4.42
CA GLU A 56 -0.89 0.36 3.55
C GLU A 56 -1.82 0.22 2.36
N PHE A 57 -1.27 -0.23 1.23
CA PHE A 57 -2.04 -0.51 0.04
C PHE A 57 -1.81 -1.94 -0.46
N ARG A 58 -2.80 -2.49 -1.16
CA ARG A 58 -2.72 -3.77 -1.84
C ARG A 58 -3.44 -3.68 -3.18
N ALA A 59 -2.74 -4.03 -4.25
CA ALA A 59 -3.35 -4.16 -5.57
C ALA A 59 -3.39 -5.64 -5.98
N THR A 60 -4.49 -6.07 -6.59
CA THR A 60 -4.64 -7.43 -7.14
C THR A 60 -5.13 -7.35 -8.58
N VAL A 61 -4.57 -8.16 -9.47
CA VAL A 61 -4.98 -8.27 -10.87
C VAL A 61 -4.72 -9.68 -11.36
N ASP A 62 -5.58 -10.19 -12.23
CA ASP A 62 -5.39 -11.47 -12.91
C ASP A 62 -4.64 -11.22 -14.23
N VAL A 63 -3.56 -11.96 -14.45
CA VAL A 63 -2.72 -11.87 -15.65
C VAL A 63 -2.77 -13.20 -16.39
N ASP A 64 -3.19 -13.18 -17.66
CA ASP A 64 -3.22 -14.36 -18.53
C ASP A 64 -1.83 -14.68 -19.09
N ALA A 65 -0.94 -15.18 -18.23
CA ALA A 65 0.40 -15.60 -18.60
C ALA A 65 0.96 -16.63 -17.59
N PRO A 66 1.89 -17.52 -18.01
CA PRO A 66 2.66 -18.35 -17.09
C PRO A 66 3.43 -17.51 -16.07
N VAL A 67 3.46 -17.94 -14.81
CA VAL A 67 4.14 -17.23 -13.70
C VAL A 67 5.59 -16.91 -14.05
N ASP A 68 6.35 -17.84 -14.66
CA ASP A 68 7.75 -17.58 -15.02
C ASP A 68 7.91 -16.47 -16.05
N LYS A 69 6.96 -16.29 -16.97
CA LYS A 69 6.99 -15.16 -17.91
C LYS A 69 6.74 -13.83 -17.20
N VAL A 70 5.80 -13.82 -16.25
CA VAL A 70 5.52 -12.63 -15.43
C VAL A 70 6.73 -12.29 -14.56
N MET A 71 7.34 -13.30 -13.94
CA MET A 71 8.54 -13.14 -13.12
C MET A 71 9.71 -12.61 -13.96
N ASN A 72 9.98 -13.18 -15.14
CA ASN A 72 11.05 -12.69 -16.01
C ASN A 72 10.84 -11.24 -16.44
N PHE A 73 9.59 -10.83 -16.66
CA PHE A 73 9.27 -9.44 -16.96
C PHE A 73 9.48 -8.50 -15.75
N ILE A 74 9.02 -8.89 -14.56
CA ILE A 74 9.15 -8.09 -13.33
C ILE A 74 10.60 -8.02 -12.85
N MET A 75 11.39 -9.07 -13.04
CA MET A 75 12.78 -9.15 -12.57
C MET A 75 13.78 -8.58 -13.59
N ASP A 76 13.33 -8.10 -14.75
CA ASP A 76 14.19 -7.35 -15.67
C ASP A 76 14.36 -5.90 -15.18
N PHE A 77 15.06 -5.78 -14.05
CA PHE A 77 15.31 -4.52 -13.36
C PHE A 77 15.97 -3.48 -14.25
N SER A 78 16.74 -3.92 -15.26
CA SER A 78 17.43 -3.05 -16.20
C SER A 78 16.47 -2.25 -17.10
N ARG A 79 15.25 -2.75 -17.29
CA ARG A 79 14.21 -2.16 -18.15
C ARG A 79 13.08 -1.51 -17.37
N HIS A 80 13.19 -1.40 -16.05
CA HIS A 80 12.15 -0.78 -15.22
C HIS A 80 11.80 0.65 -15.65
N ALA A 81 12.75 1.44 -16.13
CA ALA A 81 12.48 2.80 -16.61
C ALA A 81 11.54 2.84 -17.84
N GLU A 82 11.36 1.71 -18.55
CA GLU A 82 10.45 1.62 -19.70
C GLU A 82 8.98 1.48 -19.28
N TRP A 83 8.69 0.96 -18.09
CA TRP A 83 7.33 0.54 -17.72
C TRP A 83 6.91 0.83 -16.28
N VAL A 84 7.84 0.90 -15.34
CA VAL A 84 7.54 1.26 -13.95
C VAL A 84 7.21 2.75 -13.90
N HIS A 85 5.99 3.06 -13.48
CA HIS A 85 5.51 4.43 -13.42
C HIS A 85 6.42 5.32 -12.55
N GLY A 86 6.94 6.40 -13.14
CA GLY A 86 7.80 7.35 -12.44
C GLY A 86 9.26 6.91 -12.28
N CYS A 87 9.65 5.71 -12.72
CA CYS A 87 11.04 5.28 -12.74
C CYS A 87 11.79 6.01 -13.87
N GLU A 88 12.76 6.83 -13.51
CA GLU A 88 13.62 7.56 -14.45
C GLU A 88 14.89 6.76 -14.79
N LEU A 89 15.43 6.04 -13.80
CA LEU A 89 16.58 5.17 -13.94
C LEU A 89 16.45 3.95 -13.04
N SER A 90 16.91 2.81 -13.53
CA SER A 90 17.04 1.58 -12.75
C SER A 90 18.33 0.87 -13.15
N ARG A 91 19.16 0.50 -12.17
CA ARG A 91 20.46 -0.14 -12.38
C ARG A 91 20.67 -1.22 -11.34
N ILE A 92 21.03 -2.40 -11.81
CA ILE A 92 21.45 -3.51 -10.95
C ILE A 92 22.84 -3.17 -10.40
N LEU A 93 22.98 -3.14 -9.07
CA LEU A 93 24.24 -2.95 -8.36
C LEU A 93 24.95 -4.29 -8.12
N ALA A 94 24.18 -5.29 -7.68
CA ALA A 94 24.62 -6.66 -7.52
C ALA A 94 23.43 -7.60 -7.70
N MET A 95 23.70 -8.83 -8.13
CA MET A 95 22.70 -9.87 -8.26
C MET A 95 23.38 -11.21 -8.00
N ASP A 96 22.75 -12.08 -7.21
CA ASP A 96 23.16 -13.47 -7.09
C ASP A 96 22.49 -14.31 -8.21
N ASP A 97 22.66 -15.64 -8.19
CA ASP A 97 21.99 -16.56 -9.10
C ASP A 97 20.47 -16.65 -8.78
N PHE A 98 19.74 -15.57 -9.08
CA PHE A 98 18.27 -15.49 -9.21
C PHE A 98 17.44 -15.45 -7.92
N SER A 99 18.05 -15.29 -6.74
CA SER A 99 17.32 -15.14 -5.47
C SER A 99 17.33 -13.72 -4.91
N THR A 100 18.36 -12.94 -5.21
CA THR A 100 18.65 -11.67 -4.56
C THR A 100 19.22 -10.66 -5.53
N ALA A 101 18.70 -9.44 -5.54
CA ALA A 101 19.23 -8.33 -6.33
C ALA A 101 19.26 -7.02 -5.53
N TYR A 102 20.38 -6.32 -5.59
CA TYR A 102 20.51 -4.94 -5.17
C TYR A 102 20.30 -4.02 -6.37
N ILE A 103 19.33 -3.11 -6.29
CA ILE A 103 18.91 -2.26 -7.41
C ILE A 103 18.94 -0.80 -6.96
N TYR A 104 19.67 0.04 -7.69
CA TYR A 104 19.59 1.49 -7.58
C TYR A 104 18.50 2.02 -8.50
N GLN A 105 17.54 2.79 -7.97
CA GLN A 105 16.51 3.43 -8.77
C GLN A 105 16.42 4.93 -8.48
N VAL A 106 16.07 5.69 -9.51
CA VAL A 106 15.72 7.11 -9.41
C VAL A 106 14.26 7.26 -9.82
N THR A 107 13.44 7.82 -8.92
CA THR A 107 12.02 8.11 -9.15
C THR A 107 11.84 9.59 -9.42
N LYS A 108 11.22 9.92 -10.56
CA LYS A 108 10.80 11.26 -10.91
C LYS A 108 9.49 11.60 -10.22
N LEU A 109 9.45 12.75 -9.54
CA LEU A 109 8.26 13.27 -8.89
C LEU A 109 7.79 14.57 -9.58
N PRO A 110 6.47 14.82 -9.71
CA PRO A 110 5.99 15.98 -10.48
C PRO A 110 6.34 17.37 -9.91
N VAL A 111 6.45 17.51 -8.59
CA VAL A 111 6.55 18.83 -7.90
C VAL A 111 7.81 18.97 -7.05
N VAL A 112 8.36 17.85 -6.57
CA VAL A 112 9.55 17.84 -5.72
C VAL A 112 10.71 17.18 -6.44
N SER A 113 11.93 17.41 -5.96
CA SER A 113 13.12 16.71 -6.48
C SER A 113 12.90 15.20 -6.49
N GLY A 114 13.42 14.55 -7.52
CA GLY A 114 13.44 13.10 -7.60
C GLY A 114 14.00 12.46 -6.34
N ARG A 115 13.57 11.24 -6.07
CA ARG A 115 14.07 10.43 -4.96
C ARG A 115 14.82 9.26 -5.54
N ASP A 116 16.06 9.06 -5.09
CA ASP A 116 16.76 7.84 -5.35
C ASP A 116 16.63 6.87 -4.17
N MET A 117 16.81 5.59 -4.46
CA MET A 117 16.82 4.54 -3.46
C MET A 117 17.68 3.38 -3.92
N ILE A 118 18.27 2.69 -2.97
CA ILE A 118 18.81 1.35 -3.15
C ILE A 118 17.80 0.39 -2.56
N MET A 119 17.39 -0.61 -3.34
CA MET A 119 16.49 -1.67 -2.92
C MET A 119 17.19 -3.02 -2.91
N LEU A 120 16.86 -3.85 -1.94
CA LEU A 120 17.09 -5.28 -1.97
C LEU A 120 15.80 -5.97 -2.41
N ALA A 121 15.90 -6.81 -3.44
CA ALA A 121 14.84 -7.70 -3.88
C ALA A 121 15.20 -9.14 -3.51
N GLU A 122 14.36 -9.80 -2.72
CA GLU A 122 14.52 -11.21 -2.33
C GLU A 122 13.35 -12.04 -2.90
N ILE A 123 13.67 -13.09 -3.65
CA ILE A 123 12.70 -13.94 -4.34
C ILE A 123 12.50 -15.23 -3.54
N VAL A 124 11.27 -15.42 -3.04
CA VAL A 124 10.88 -16.60 -2.28
C VAL A 124 9.89 -17.42 -3.10
N ARG A 125 10.16 -18.72 -3.25
CA ARG A 125 9.30 -19.66 -3.97
C ARG A 125 8.76 -20.70 -2.99
N ASP A 126 7.45 -20.89 -3.00
CA ASP A 126 6.79 -21.97 -2.28
C ASP A 126 6.47 -23.10 -3.24
N GLU A 127 7.17 -24.22 -3.10
CA GLU A 127 7.00 -25.39 -3.96
C GLU A 127 5.67 -26.13 -3.75
N GLN A 128 5.02 -25.98 -2.60
CA GLN A 128 3.75 -26.62 -2.31
C GLN A 128 2.59 -25.81 -2.89
N THR A 129 2.59 -24.49 -2.64
CA THR A 129 1.51 -23.61 -3.07
C THR A 129 1.72 -23.01 -4.46
N LYS A 130 2.92 -23.19 -5.03
CA LYS A 130 3.36 -22.58 -6.30
C LYS A 130 3.32 -21.05 -6.29
N GLN A 131 3.33 -20.45 -5.10
CA GLN A 131 3.43 -19.01 -4.93
C GLN A 131 4.88 -18.56 -5.10
N VAL A 132 5.03 -17.38 -5.71
CA VAL A 132 6.31 -16.68 -5.78
C VAL A 132 6.11 -15.29 -5.19
N ALA A 133 6.99 -14.90 -4.27
CA ALA A 133 7.01 -13.58 -3.66
C ALA A 133 8.32 -12.88 -3.99
N ILE A 134 8.25 -11.59 -4.30
CA ILE A 134 9.41 -10.69 -4.38
C ILE A 134 9.27 -9.73 -3.21
N ASN A 135 10.10 -9.90 -2.19
CA ASN A 135 10.16 -8.98 -1.05
C ASN A 135 11.11 -7.85 -1.40
N LEU A 136 10.65 -6.60 -1.25
CA LEU A 136 11.45 -5.41 -1.50
C LEU A 136 11.69 -4.66 -0.19
N SER A 137 12.95 -4.42 0.16
CA SER A 137 13.35 -3.54 1.26
C SER A 137 14.25 -2.42 0.76
N ALA A 138 14.24 -1.28 1.45
CA ALA A 138 15.18 -0.20 1.19
C ALA A 138 16.50 -0.45 1.94
N GLU A 139 17.63 -0.42 1.23
CA GLU A 139 18.98 -0.65 1.76
C GLU A 139 19.88 0.57 1.53
N PRO A 140 19.59 1.73 2.16
CA PRO A 140 20.31 2.97 1.88
C PRO A 140 21.81 2.90 2.20
N SER A 141 22.22 2.01 3.11
CA SER A 141 23.62 1.84 3.54
C SER A 141 24.41 0.82 2.71
N TYR A 142 23.84 0.25 1.64
CA TYR A 142 24.51 -0.77 0.83
C TYR A 142 25.85 -0.29 0.26
N CYS A 143 25.92 0.96 -0.18
CA CYS A 143 27.15 1.56 -0.73
C CYS A 143 28.13 2.07 0.33
N ASP A 144 27.74 2.09 1.62
CA ASP A 144 28.66 2.55 2.68
C ASP A 144 29.71 1.47 3.04
N ASN A 145 29.44 0.21 2.66
CA ASN A 145 30.22 -0.97 3.06
C ASN A 145 30.93 -1.69 1.89
N ASN A 146 30.90 -1.12 0.67
CA ASN A 146 31.54 -1.66 -0.55
C ASN A 146 32.56 -0.67 -1.11
#